data_AF-G8PVB0-F1
#
_entry.id   AF-G8PVB0-F1
#
_cell.length_a   1.000
_cell.length_b   1.000
_cell.length_c   1.000
_cell.angle_alpha   90.00
_cell.angle_beta   90.00
_cell.angle_gamma   90.00
#
_symmetry.space_group_name_H-M   'P 1'
#
loop_
_entity.id
_entity.type
_entity.pdbx_description
1 polymer ?
#
loop_
_entity_poly.entity_id
_entity_poly.type
_entity_poly.pdbx_seq_one_letter_code
_entity_poly.pdbx_strand_id
1 'polypeptide(L)' 'MKIDGLPAARVGDALVPHGCAVCPAPPHPRSISAGSAIVTIDGKPAARVGDAIGCGGSITSGSAVVTIE' A
#
# COMPACT_ATOMS: atom_id res chain seq x y z
N MET A 1 12.73 5.85 5.03
CA MET A 1 13.61 4.78 4.48
C MET A 1 13.42 4.61 2.97
N LYS A 2 14.40 4.05 2.24
CA LYS A 2 14.27 3.70 0.81
C LYS A 2 14.47 2.20 0.57
N ILE A 3 13.75 1.63 -0.40
CA ILE A 3 13.90 0.27 -0.95
C ILE A 3 14.03 0.44 -2.47
N ASP A 4 15.02 -0.19 -3.09
CA ASP A 4 15.32 -0.03 -4.53
C ASP A 4 15.48 1.45 -4.97
N GLY A 5 15.99 2.30 -4.07
CA GLY A 5 16.16 3.75 -4.31
C GLY A 5 14.87 4.58 -4.20
N LEU A 6 13.71 3.93 -4.05
CA LEU A 6 12.38 4.54 -3.92
C LEU A 6 11.95 4.62 -2.44
N PRO A 7 11.10 5.59 -2.05
CA PRO A 7 10.51 5.61 -0.72
C PRO A 7 9.74 4.32 -0.43
N ALA A 8 9.98 3.71 0.73
CA ALA A 8 9.28 2.49 1.12
C ALA A 8 7.84 2.80 1.53
N ALA A 9 6.87 2.05 0.99
CA ALA A 9 5.46 2.23 1.27
C ALA A 9 5.07 1.67 2.64
N ARG A 10 4.10 2.33 3.30
CA ARG A 10 3.67 2.04 4.67
C ARG A 10 2.17 2.21 4.82
N VAL A 11 1.61 1.65 5.89
CA VAL A 11 0.20 1.88 6.26
C VAL A 11 -0.12 3.37 6.32
N GLY A 12 -1.23 3.74 5.70
CA GLY A 12 -1.72 5.11 5.60
C GLY A 12 -1.10 5.94 4.48
N ASP A 13 -0.07 5.46 3.78
CA ASP A 13 0.42 6.17 2.58
C ASP A 13 -0.68 6.16 1.51
N ALA A 14 -0.88 7.32 0.87
CA ALA A 14 -1.93 7.52 -0.12
C ALA A 14 -1.55 6.90 -1.46
N LEU A 15 -2.54 6.33 -2.14
CA LEU A 15 -2.43 5.91 -3.54
C LEU A 15 -3.26 6.86 -4.41
N VAL A 16 -2.98 6.86 -5.70
CA VAL A 16 -3.72 7.64 -6.68
C VAL A 16 -5.21 7.28 -6.59
N PRO A 17 -6.12 8.27 -6.45
CA PRO A 17 -7.56 8.04 -6.50
C PRO A 17 -7.95 7.31 -7.78
N HIS A 18 -8.98 6.48 -7.68
CA HIS A 18 -9.53 5.79 -8.84
C HIS A 18 -11.04 6.02 -8.93
N GLY A 19 -11.57 5.82 -10.12
CA GLY A 19 -13.00 5.71 -10.39
C GLY A 19 -13.24 4.46 -11.21
N CYS A 20 -14.49 4.04 -11.31
CA CYS A 20 -14.86 2.86 -12.05
C CYS A 20 -16.14 3.17 -12.82
N ALA A 21 -16.11 3.03 -14.15
CA ALA A 21 -17.23 3.39 -15.02
C ALA A 21 -18.49 2.57 -14.75
N VAL A 22 -18.34 1.36 -14.20
CA VAL A 22 -19.44 0.44 -13.86
C VAL A 22 -19.80 0.43 -12.38
N CYS A 23 -19.07 1.16 -11.55
CA CYS A 23 -19.33 1.24 -10.12
C CYS A 23 -20.14 2.52 -9.84
N PRO A 24 -21.17 2.48 -8.99
CA PRO A 24 -22.01 3.66 -8.71
C PRO A 24 -21.28 4.75 -7.91
N ALA A 25 -20.08 4.47 -7.38
CA ALA A 25 -19.32 5.39 -6.57
C ALA A 25 -18.52 6.39 -7.43
N PRO A 26 -18.49 7.69 -7.07
CA PRO A 26 -17.59 8.66 -7.71
C PRO A 26 -16.12 8.31 -7.47
N PRO A 27 -15.18 8.95 -8.21
CA PRO A 27 -13.77 8.84 -7.91
C PRO A 27 -13.48 9.15 -6.44
N HIS A 28 -12.68 8.30 -5.79
CA HIS A 28 -12.44 8.40 -4.35
C HIS A 28 -10.97 8.13 -3.99
N PRO A 29 -10.49 8.71 -2.87
CA PRO A 29 -9.13 8.48 -2.40
C PRO A 29 -8.98 7.06 -1.87
N ARG A 30 -7.72 6.59 -1.82
CA ARG A 30 -7.37 5.28 -1.29
C ARG A 30 -6.02 5.34 -0.59
N SER A 31 -5.86 4.52 0.43
CA SER A 31 -4.63 4.39 1.22
C SER A 31 -4.39 2.95 1.62
N ILE A 32 -3.14 2.62 1.92
CA ILE A 32 -2.74 1.29 2.41
C ILE A 32 -3.34 1.08 3.79
N SER A 33 -4.12 0.02 3.99
CA SER A 33 -4.84 -0.23 5.26
C SER A 33 -4.22 -1.33 6.12
N ALA A 34 -3.35 -2.17 5.56
CA ALA A 34 -2.63 -3.22 6.28
C ALA A 34 -1.12 -3.21 5.97
N GLY A 35 -0.33 -3.83 6.84
CA GLY A 35 1.12 -3.90 6.75
C GLY A 35 1.69 -5.03 7.61
N SER A 36 3.02 -5.15 7.68
CA SER A 36 3.71 -6.11 8.56
C SER A 36 3.36 -5.89 10.03
N ALA A 37 3.21 -6.99 10.79
CA ALA A 37 2.96 -6.95 12.22
C ALA A 37 4.21 -6.60 13.06
N ILE A 38 5.40 -6.72 12.46
CA ILE A 38 6.68 -6.63 13.16
C ILE A 38 7.59 -5.55 12.57
N VAL A 39 7.60 -5.40 11.25
CA VAL A 39 8.48 -4.43 10.59
C VAL A 39 7.77 -3.09 10.47
N THR A 40 8.38 -2.07 11.07
CA THR A 40 7.93 -0.69 10.95
C THR A 40 8.94 0.16 10.19
N ILE A 41 8.44 1.12 9.42
CA ILE A 41 9.24 2.13 8.73
C ILE A 41 8.69 3.48 9.16
N ASP A 42 9.55 4.32 9.72
CA ASP A 42 9.20 5.61 10.31
C ASP A 42 7.99 5.52 11.27
N GLY A 43 7.95 4.46 12.08
CA GLY A 43 6.90 4.23 13.09
C GLY A 43 5.58 3.68 12.56
N LYS A 44 5.47 3.38 11.26
CA LYS A 44 4.26 2.78 10.67
C LYS A 44 4.54 1.38 10.12
N PRO A 45 3.58 0.45 10.15
CA PRO A 45 3.75 -0.87 9.54
C PRO A 45 4.21 -0.78 8.08
N ALA A 46 5.24 -1.55 7.72
CA ALA A 46 5.73 -1.63 6.35
C ALA A 46 4.71 -2.31 5.45
N ALA A 47 4.45 -1.76 4.27
CA ALA A 47 3.53 -2.35 3.30
C ALA A 47 4.22 -3.41 2.44
N ARG A 48 3.50 -4.49 2.14
CA ARG A 48 3.97 -5.67 1.39
C ARG A 48 3.00 -6.02 0.27
N VAL A 49 3.47 -6.84 -0.66
CA VAL A 49 2.58 -7.46 -1.65
C VAL A 49 1.52 -8.28 -0.93
N GLY A 50 0.25 -8.11 -1.33
CA GLY A 50 -0.90 -8.74 -0.70
C GLY A 50 -1.58 -7.90 0.38
N ASP A 51 -0.91 -6.88 0.95
CA ASP A 51 -1.52 -6.04 1.98
C ASP A 51 -2.70 -5.23 1.41
N ALA A 52 -3.74 -5.09 2.23
CA ALA A 52 -5.03 -4.53 1.85
C ALA A 52 -4.98 -3.01 1.60
N ILE A 53 -5.88 -2.55 0.74
CA ILE A 53 -6.18 -1.14 0.49
C ILE A 53 -7.55 -0.81 1.10
N GLY A 54 -7.68 0.37 1.72
CA GLY A 54 -8.88 0.74 2.49
C GLY A 54 -10.20 0.68 1.71
N CYS A 55 -10.19 0.97 0.41
CA CYS A 55 -11.39 0.91 -0.46
C CYS A 55 -11.62 -0.47 -1.10
N GLY A 56 -10.81 -1.47 -0.78
CA GLY A 56 -10.79 -2.78 -1.43
C GLY A 56 -9.61 -2.97 -2.39
N GLY A 57 -9.27 -4.24 -2.63
CA GLY A 57 -8.08 -4.66 -3.37
C GLY A 57 -6.83 -4.76 -2.48
N SER A 58 -5.71 -5.10 -3.10
CA SER A 58 -4.42 -5.29 -2.44
C SER A 58 -3.26 -4.72 -3.26
N ILE A 59 -2.10 -4.60 -2.62
CA ILE A 59 -0.84 -4.29 -3.30
C ILE A 59 -0.43 -5.49 -4.16
N THR A 60 -0.19 -5.28 -5.44
CA THR A 60 0.08 -6.36 -6.41
C THR A 60 1.56 -6.47 -6.80
N SER A 61 2.38 -5.48 -6.49
CA SER A 61 3.80 -5.46 -6.84
C SER A 61 4.63 -4.80 -5.74
N GLY A 62 5.92 -5.15 -5.70
CA GLY A 62 6.88 -4.68 -4.71
C GLY A 62 8.31 -4.91 -5.19
N SER A 63 9.27 -4.83 -4.27
CA SER A 63 10.68 -5.12 -4.56
C SER A 63 10.87 -6.58 -4.98
N ALA A 64 11.77 -6.82 -5.94
CA ALA A 64 12.15 -8.18 -6.34
C ALA A 64 13.25 -8.77 -5.44
N VAL A 65 13.90 -7.95 -4.60
CA VAL A 65 15.09 -8.33 -3.83
C VAL A 65 14.94 -8.10 -2.32
N VAL A 66 13.88 -7.42 -1.89
CA VAL A 66 13.54 -7.25 -0.47
C VAL A 66 12.22 -7.95 -0.17
N THR A 67 12.26 -8.87 0.80
CA THR A 67 11.06 -9.50 1.37
C THR A 67 10.89 -9.05 2.82
N ILE A 68 9.65 -8.73 3.20
CA ILE A 68 9.27 -8.39 4.57
C ILE A 68 8.19 -9.40 4.98
N GLU A 69 8.42 -10.08 6.10
CA GLU A 69 7.46 -11.02 6.69
C GLU A 69 6.46 -10.34 7.65
#